data_AF-A0A6I9LGG1-F1
#
_entry.id   AF-A0A6I9LGG1-F1
#
_cell.length_a   1.000
_cell.length_b   1.000
_cell.length_c   1.000
_cell.angle_alpha   90.00
_cell.angle_beta   90.00
_cell.angle_gamma   90.00
#
_symmetry.space_group_name_H-M   'P 1'
#
loop_
_entity.id
_entity.type
_entity.pdbx_description
1 polymer ?
#
loop_
_entity_poly.entity_id
_entity_poly.type
_entity_poly.pdbx_seq_one_letter_code
_entity_poly.pdbx_strand_id
1 'polypeptide(L)'
;MTFLVLDVQRLAKAGVVCESALEPDYGITPEYICKRNEDVKRAQEEYDNYIQENLKKAAMKRLSDEEREAVLQGLKKNWEEVHKEFQSLSVFIDSIPKKIRKQKLEEEMKQLEHDISVIEKHKIIYIANK
;
A
#
# COMPACT_ATOMS: atom_id res chain seq x y z
N MET A 1 -12.21 40.93 12.74
CA MET A 1 -11.61 40.38 11.51
C MET A 1 -11.13 41.46 10.52
N THR A 2 -11.45 42.73 10.74
CA THR A 2 -11.00 43.87 9.90
C THR A 2 -9.60 44.40 10.25
N PHE A 3 -9.09 44.12 11.45
CA PHE A 3 -7.80 44.64 11.93
C PHE A 3 -6.59 43.97 11.23
N LEU A 4 -6.62 42.64 11.04
CA LEU A 4 -5.53 41.89 10.39
C LEU A 4 -5.35 42.23 8.90
N VAL A 5 -6.44 42.48 8.17
CA VAL A 5 -6.40 42.80 6.73
C VAL A 5 -5.76 44.17 6.50
N LEU A 6 -6.02 45.13 7.38
CA LEU A 6 -5.47 46.48 7.31
C LEU A 6 -3.95 46.50 7.57
N ASP A 7 -3.47 45.64 8.47
CA ASP A 7 -2.06 45.51 8.80
C ASP A 7 -1.25 44.90 7.65
N VAL A 8 -1.76 43.86 6.97
CA VAL A 8 -1.10 43.26 5.80
C VAL A 8 -1.05 44.25 4.63
N GLN A 9 -2.10 45.06 4.42
CA GLN A 9 -2.08 46.15 3.43
C GLN A 9 -1.05 47.25 3.73
N ARG A 10 -0.85 47.59 5.01
CA ARG A 10 0.19 48.55 5.44
C ARG A 10 1.59 47.99 5.20
N LEU A 11 1.80 46.72 5.50
CA LEU A 11 3.08 46.04 5.32
C LEU A 11 3.46 45.89 3.84
N ALA A 12 2.48 45.63 2.96
CA ALA A 12 2.70 45.61 1.52
C ALA A 12 3.09 46.99 0.96
N LYS A 13 2.39 48.05 1.37
CA LYS A 13 2.72 49.45 0.99
C LYS A 13 4.08 49.93 1.51
N ALA A 14 4.52 49.38 2.64
CA ALA A 14 5.85 49.65 3.20
C ALA A 14 6.97 48.83 2.53
N GLY A 15 6.66 47.99 1.55
CA GLY A 15 7.62 47.14 0.84
C GLY A 15 8.12 45.93 1.65
N VAL A 16 7.49 45.63 2.79
CA VAL A 16 7.86 44.52 3.69
C VAL A 16 7.28 43.18 3.20
N VAL A 17 6.18 43.23 2.46
CA VAL A 17 5.49 42.06 1.90
C VAL A 17 5.20 42.33 0.41
N CYS A 18 5.36 41.31 -0.43
CA CYS A 18 5.02 41.42 -1.85
C CYS A 18 3.53 41.67 -2.05
N GLU A 19 3.18 42.58 -2.95
CA GLU A 19 1.80 42.96 -3.26
C GLU A 19 0.95 41.78 -3.76
N SER A 20 1.58 40.77 -4.37
CA SER A 20 0.94 39.51 -4.79
C SER A 20 0.31 38.70 -3.65
N ALA A 21 0.72 38.93 -2.38
CA ALA A 21 0.11 38.29 -1.22
C ALA A 21 -1.26 38.86 -0.82
N LEU A 22 -1.67 39.97 -1.46
CA LEU A 22 -2.98 40.62 -1.27
C LEU A 22 -3.97 40.28 -2.38
N GLU A 23 -3.54 39.54 -3.40
CA GLU A 23 -4.44 39.10 -4.46
C GLU A 23 -5.55 38.22 -3.88
N PRO A 24 -6.81 38.38 -4.31
CA PRO A 24 -7.94 37.64 -3.76
C PRO A 24 -7.81 36.13 -4.00
N ASP A 25 -7.06 35.73 -5.02
CA ASP A 25 -6.85 34.35 -5.42
C ASP A 25 -5.62 33.72 -4.74
N TYR A 26 -4.90 34.50 -3.92
CA TYR A 26 -3.73 34.03 -3.19
C TYR A 26 -4.13 32.96 -2.16
N GLY A 27 -3.60 31.75 -2.33
CA GLY A 27 -3.93 30.59 -1.48
C GLY A 27 -5.19 29.83 -1.92
N ILE A 28 -5.85 30.24 -3.00
CA ILE A 28 -6.96 29.48 -3.60
C ILE A 28 -6.38 28.47 -4.61
N THR A 29 -6.81 27.21 -4.51
CA THR A 29 -6.46 26.18 -5.50
C THR A 29 -7.07 26.55 -6.85
N PRO A 30 -6.25 26.73 -7.91
CA PRO A 30 -6.76 27.05 -9.23
C PRO A 30 -7.70 25.99 -9.79
N GLU A 31 -8.70 26.43 -10.55
CA GLU A 31 -9.76 25.55 -11.10
C GLU A 31 -9.20 24.39 -11.94
N TYR A 32 -8.09 24.60 -12.66
CA TYR A 32 -7.47 23.54 -13.46
C TYR A 32 -6.90 22.40 -12.60
N ILE A 33 -6.46 22.68 -11.37
CA ILE A 33 -5.99 21.66 -10.43
C ILE A 33 -7.18 20.84 -9.93
N CYS A 34 -8.31 21.50 -9.63
CA CYS A 34 -9.55 20.82 -9.25
C CYS A 34 -10.03 19.87 -10.36
N LYS A 35 -10.12 20.36 -11.60
CA LYS A 35 -10.50 19.56 -12.78
C LYS A 35 -9.58 18.35 -12.97
N ARG A 36 -8.26 18.56 -12.88
CA ARG A 36 -7.28 17.48 -13.00
C ARG A 36 -7.45 16.42 -11.92
N ASN A 37 -7.69 16.82 -10.67
CA ASN A 37 -7.92 15.88 -9.58
C ASN A 37 -9.21 15.08 -9.77
N GLU A 38 -10.27 15.72 -10.26
CA GLU A 38 -11.53 15.07 -10.62
C GLU A 38 -11.35 14.06 -11.76
N ASP A 39 -10.59 14.41 -12.79
CA ASP A 39 -10.31 13.52 -13.92
C ASP A 39 -9.46 12.32 -13.49
N VAL A 40 -8.46 12.51 -12.62
CA VAL A 40 -7.68 11.41 -12.03
C VAL A 40 -8.60 10.49 -11.21
N LYS A 41 -9.49 11.06 -10.40
CA LYS A 41 -10.44 10.29 -9.60
C LYS A 41 -11.40 9.50 -10.49
N ARG A 42 -11.95 10.12 -11.54
CA ARG A 42 -12.85 9.49 -12.50
C ARG A 42 -12.15 8.34 -13.24
N ALA A 43 -10.93 8.55 -13.70
CA ALA A 43 -10.14 7.51 -14.36
C ALA A 43 -9.87 6.30 -13.44
N GLN A 44 -9.61 6.55 -12.15
CA GLN A 44 -9.46 5.49 -11.16
C GLN A 44 -10.77 4.72 -10.96
N GLU A 45 -11.90 5.42 -10.81
CA GLU A 45 -13.22 4.80 -10.64
C GLU A 45 -13.63 3.97 -11.87
N GLU A 46 -13.38 4.46 -13.08
CA GLU A 46 -13.63 3.73 -14.32
C GLU A 46 -12.79 2.44 -14.42
N TYR A 47 -11.51 2.51 -14.06
CA TYR A 47 -10.63 1.34 -14.01
C TYR A 47 -11.10 0.32 -12.97
N ASP A 48 -11.45 0.77 -11.78
CA ASP A 48 -11.96 -0.08 -10.70
C ASP A 48 -13.27 -0.77 -11.11
N ASN A 49 -14.17 -0.04 -11.77
CA ASN A 49 -15.43 -0.58 -12.30
C ASN A 49 -15.19 -1.62 -13.41
N TYR A 50 -14.29 -1.34 -14.35
CA TYR A 50 -13.92 -2.29 -15.41
C TYR A 50 -13.37 -3.59 -14.82
N ILE A 51 -12.48 -3.49 -13.82
CA ILE A 51 -11.95 -4.65 -13.11
C ILE A 51 -13.10 -5.42 -12.43
N GLN A 52 -13.97 -4.74 -11.70
CA GLN A 52 -15.12 -5.39 -11.05
C GLN A 52 -16.02 -6.13 -12.03
N GLU A 53 -16.32 -5.57 -13.20
CA GLU A 53 -17.11 -6.25 -14.23
C GLU A 53 -16.40 -7.49 -14.79
N ASN A 54 -15.10 -7.39 -15.09
CA ASN A 54 -14.32 -8.52 -15.57
C ASN A 54 -14.24 -9.66 -14.54
N LEU A 55 -14.11 -9.31 -13.26
CA LEU A 55 -14.05 -10.30 -12.18
C LEU A 55 -15.40 -10.97 -11.94
N LYS A 56 -16.51 -10.22 -12.02
CA LYS A 56 -17.86 -10.79 -12.00
C LYS A 56 -18.04 -11.78 -13.14
N LYS A 57 -17.57 -11.45 -14.34
CA LYS A 57 -17.58 -12.36 -15.51
C LYS A 57 -16.71 -13.59 -15.28
N ALA A 58 -15.57 -13.43 -14.60
CA ALA A 58 -14.62 -14.50 -14.30
C ALA A 58 -14.94 -15.32 -13.03
N ALA A 59 -16.07 -15.06 -12.36
CA ALA A 59 -16.44 -15.68 -11.07
C ALA A 59 -15.35 -15.59 -9.98
N MET A 60 -14.44 -14.61 -10.07
CA MET A 60 -13.37 -14.43 -9.10
C MET A 60 -13.88 -13.67 -7.88
N LYS A 61 -13.72 -14.26 -6.69
CA LYS A 61 -14.12 -13.65 -5.42
C LYS A 61 -13.01 -12.71 -4.95
N ARG A 62 -13.37 -11.46 -4.62
CA ARG A 62 -12.48 -10.56 -3.87
C ARG A 62 -12.37 -11.07 -2.43
N LEU A 63 -11.14 -11.22 -1.95
CA LEU A 63 -10.90 -11.55 -0.55
C LEU A 63 -11.37 -10.38 0.34
N SER A 64 -12.18 -10.65 1.37
CA SER A 64 -12.49 -9.60 2.35
C SER A 64 -11.24 -9.21 3.13
N ASP A 65 -11.24 -8.02 3.74
CA ASP A 65 -10.09 -7.57 4.53
C ASP A 65 -9.83 -8.51 5.74
N GLU A 66 -10.89 -9.09 6.30
CA GLU A 66 -10.83 -10.09 7.38
C GLU A 66 -10.23 -11.42 6.90
N GLU A 67 -10.69 -11.94 5.75
CA GLU A 67 -10.14 -13.16 5.15
C GLU A 67 -8.66 -12.96 4.78
N ARG A 68 -8.30 -11.77 4.28
CA ARG A 68 -6.91 -11.40 3.98
C ARG A 68 -6.04 -11.41 5.22
N GLU A 69 -6.50 -10.80 6.31
CA GLU A 69 -5.76 -10.78 7.56
C GLU A 69 -5.60 -12.20 8.13
N ALA A 70 -6.65 -13.01 8.07
CA ALA A 70 -6.58 -14.41 8.49
C ALA A 70 -5.53 -15.21 7.69
N VAL A 71 -5.46 -15.01 6.37
CA VAL A 71 -4.43 -15.63 5.51
C VAL A 71 -3.03 -15.13 5.88
N LEU A 72 -2.87 -13.81 6.08
CA LEU A 72 -1.57 -13.23 6.44
C LEU A 72 -1.06 -13.74 7.79
N GLN A 73 -1.93 -13.82 8.78
CA GLN A 73 -1.61 -14.38 10.10
C GLN A 73 -1.26 -15.87 10.00
N GLY A 74 -2.00 -16.63 9.17
CA GLY A 74 -1.69 -18.04 8.89
C GLY A 74 -0.30 -18.22 8.28
N LEU A 75 0.07 -17.39 7.29
CA LEU A 75 1.39 -17.42 6.68
C LEU A 75 2.50 -17.06 7.66
N LYS A 76 2.31 -16.03 8.48
CA LYS A 76 3.27 -15.63 9.53
C LYS A 76 3.50 -16.75 10.54
N LYS A 77 2.41 -17.39 10.99
CA LYS A 77 2.49 -18.55 11.89
C LYS A 77 3.25 -19.72 11.25
N ASN A 78 2.98 -20.03 9.98
CA ASN A 78 3.69 -21.09 9.27
C ASN A 78 5.20 -20.78 9.16
N TRP A 79 5.55 -19.53 8.88
CA TRP A 79 6.95 -19.09 8.87
C TRP A 79 7.61 -19.27 10.22
N GLU A 80 6.93 -18.92 11.33
CA GLU A 80 7.45 -19.13 12.69
C GLU A 80 7.71 -20.61 13.00
N GLU A 81 6.82 -21.51 12.56
CA GLU A 81 6.96 -22.96 12.74
C GLU A 81 8.18 -23.51 11.99
N VAL A 82 8.32 -23.17 10.70
CA VAL A 82 9.47 -23.57 9.87
C VAL A 82 10.77 -22.98 10.42
N HIS A 83 10.74 -21.71 10.84
CA HIS A 83 11.90 -21.04 11.42
C HIS A 83 12.34 -21.70 12.74
N LYS A 84 11.38 -22.09 13.59
CA LYS A 84 11.65 -22.83 14.83
C LYS A 84 12.26 -24.20 14.53
N GLU A 85 11.77 -24.91 13.52
CA GLU A 85 12.38 -26.18 13.09
C GLU A 85 13.82 -25.95 12.60
N PHE A 86 14.05 -24.92 11.80
CA PHE A 86 15.38 -24.54 11.33
C PHE A 86 16.33 -24.23 12.48
N GLN A 87 15.89 -23.46 13.49
CA GLN A 87 16.69 -23.17 14.70
C GLN A 87 16.98 -24.42 15.53
N SER A 88 16.10 -25.43 15.48
CA SER A 88 16.29 -26.71 16.19
C SER A 88 17.30 -27.64 15.52
N LEU A 89 17.79 -27.29 14.32
CA LEU A 89 18.79 -28.09 13.61
C LEU A 89 20.11 -28.15 14.39
N SER A 90 20.78 -29.30 14.27
CA SER A 90 22.12 -29.49 14.83
C SER A 90 23.14 -28.59 14.13
N VAL A 91 24.04 -27.98 14.89
CA VAL A 91 25.19 -27.22 14.39
C VAL A 91 26.08 -28.08 13.48
N PHE A 92 26.14 -29.39 13.73
CA PHE A 92 26.95 -30.34 12.95
C PHE A 92 26.14 -30.95 11.80
N ILE A 93 26.40 -30.44 10.59
CA ILE A 93 25.72 -30.80 9.33
C ILE A 93 26.66 -31.60 8.42
N ASP A 94 27.20 -32.68 8.96
CA ASP A 94 28.23 -33.47 8.26
C ASP A 94 27.64 -34.44 7.23
N SER A 95 26.39 -34.86 7.43
CA SER A 95 25.72 -35.85 6.57
C SER A 95 24.86 -35.21 5.47
N ILE A 96 24.81 -35.86 4.31
CA ILE A 96 24.00 -35.43 3.15
C ILE A 96 22.52 -35.20 3.53
N PRO A 97 21.84 -36.09 4.27
CA PRO A 97 20.44 -35.87 4.65
C PRO A 97 20.24 -34.61 5.50
N LYS A 98 21.19 -34.29 6.40
CA LYS A 98 21.13 -33.07 7.21
C LYS A 98 21.26 -31.82 6.33
N LYS A 99 22.13 -31.84 5.31
CA LYS A 99 22.27 -30.73 4.35
C LYS A 99 20.99 -30.53 3.54
N ILE A 100 20.41 -31.61 3.02
CA ILE A 100 19.15 -31.55 2.27
C ILE A 100 18.01 -31.00 3.15
N ARG A 101 17.89 -31.48 4.40
CA ARG A 101 16.86 -30.97 5.32
C ARG A 101 17.02 -29.47 5.58
N LYS A 102 18.26 -29.02 5.84
CA LYS A 102 18.55 -27.58 6.00
C LYS A 102 18.13 -26.79 4.77
N GLN A 103 18.55 -27.21 3.57
CA GLN A 103 18.25 -26.53 2.33
C GLN A 103 16.74 -26.41 2.08
N LYS A 104 15.98 -27.48 2.33
CA LYS A 104 14.52 -27.47 2.20
C LYS A 104 13.87 -26.42 3.11
N LEU A 105 14.29 -26.37 4.37
CA LEU A 105 13.77 -25.38 5.33
C LEU A 105 14.13 -23.95 4.92
N GLU A 106 15.33 -23.71 4.38
CA GLU A 106 15.72 -22.39 3.86
C GLU A 106 14.91 -21.97 2.63
N GLU A 107 14.65 -22.90 1.72
CA GLU A 107 13.82 -22.66 0.53
C GLU A 107 12.38 -22.35 0.92
N GLU A 108 11.81 -23.12 1.85
CA GLU A 108 10.45 -22.92 2.36
C GLU A 108 10.31 -21.57 3.09
N MET A 109 11.28 -21.20 3.94
CA MET A 109 11.30 -19.88 4.58
C MET A 109 11.31 -18.75 3.54
N LYS A 110 12.16 -18.84 2.51
CA LYS A 110 12.24 -17.83 1.45
C LYS A 110 10.94 -17.71 0.65
N GLN A 111 10.26 -18.83 0.40
CA GLN A 111 8.97 -18.84 -0.27
C GLN A 111 7.93 -18.11 0.58
N LEU A 112 7.84 -18.43 1.87
CA LEU A 112 6.91 -17.77 2.79
C LEU A 112 7.18 -16.26 2.93
N GLU A 113 8.45 -15.84 3.00
CA GLU A 113 8.81 -14.41 3.00
C GLU A 113 8.37 -13.70 1.72
N HIS A 114 8.53 -14.36 0.57
CA HIS A 114 8.06 -13.82 -0.70
C HIS A 114 6.54 -13.68 -0.72
N ASP A 115 5.81 -14.73 -0.34
CA ASP A 115 4.35 -14.76 -0.35
C ASP A 115 3.75 -13.72 0.60
N ILE A 116 4.32 -13.58 1.81
CA ILE A 116 3.94 -12.52 2.76
C ILE A 116 4.18 -11.14 2.14
N SER A 117 5.33 -10.92 1.49
CA SER A 117 5.63 -9.64 0.86
C SER A 117 4.66 -9.30 -0.28
N VAL A 118 4.26 -10.28 -1.09
CA VAL A 118 3.28 -10.11 -2.16
C VAL A 118 1.93 -9.68 -1.58
N ILE A 119 1.46 -10.36 -0.54
CA ILE A 119 0.16 -10.04 0.10
C ILE A 119 0.18 -8.70 0.84
N GLU A 120 1.31 -8.31 1.44
CA GLU A 120 1.45 -7.02 2.10
C GLU A 120 1.48 -5.86 1.10
N LYS A 121 2.15 -6.03 -0.06
CA LYS A 121 2.20 -5.02 -1.12
C LYS A 121 0.85 -4.82 -1.82
N HIS A 122 0.08 -5.89 -2.00
CA HIS A 122 -1.19 -5.86 -2.71
C HIS A 122 -2.38 -5.84 -1.75
N LYS A 123 -3.01 -4.66 -1.59
CA LYS A 123 -4.17 -4.47 -0.72
C LYS A 123 -5.42 -5.22 -1.21
N ILE A 124 -5.56 -5.45 -2.52
CA ILE A 124 -6.72 -6.09 -3.12
C ILE A 124 -6.25 -7.36 -3.83
N ILE A 125 -6.80 -8.51 -3.42
CA ILE A 125 -6.47 -9.83 -3.96
C ILE A 125 -7.76 -10.49 -4.44
N TYR A 126 -7.70 -11.10 -5.63
CA TYR A 126 -8.80 -11.85 -6.22
C TYR A 126 -8.43 -13.32 -6.30
N ILE A 127 -9.35 -14.18 -5.87
CA ILE A 127 -9.18 -15.63 -5.89
C ILE A 127 -10.21 -16.22 -6.85
N ALA A 128 -9.75 -17.06 -7.77
CA ALA A 128 -10.64 -17.85 -8.60
C ALA A 128 -11.36 -18.89 -7.74
N ASN A 129 -12.69 -18.84 -7.69
CA ASN A 129 -13.47 -19.94 -7.12
C ASN A 129 -13.34 -21.16 -8.05
N LYS A 130 -13.04 -22.31 -7.46
CA LYS A 130 -12.94 -23.59 -8.16
C LYS A 130 -14.23 -24.39 -7.98
#